data_AF-A0A9W8QYI3-F1
#
_entry.id   AF-A0A9W8QYI3-F1
#
_cell.length_a   1.000
_cell.length_b   1.000
_cell.length_c   1.000
_cell.angle_alpha   90.00
_cell.angle_beta   90.00
_cell.angle_gamma   90.00
#
_symmetry.space_group_name_H-M   'P 1'
#
loop_
_entity.id
_entity.type
_entity.pdbx_description
1 polymer ?
#
loop_
_entity_poly.entity_id
_entity_poly.type
_entity_poly.pdbx_seq_one_letter_code
_entity_poly.pdbx_strand_id
1 'polypeptide(L)'
;MSSPGWMQKHRHLIGDRILSQICLPSAHDAGTYHLRFGTVGGGKNVVLTQTKSMLDQLHLGVRHLDIRATYAFLSDSFQRPLSGTQTGWYCGHYTPEGQKFGVGWQGGSGASIDELVEQVNEYTRCHAELVIIKISHVVVLRHSKLWATEDSLTPDHVTSLLTSLGQLNHLFTVRNASGGKEKALHDYTLNEFVGNGQAAVVVVIEDLDKISADVTFEHGFWPRTSISFNQESVTHTQGAKEAIFSLLLSRNNNFTVLKLAKAVQQKRFPWLLQDLANYELTKSLIEMDKIENADLLTFCLASTIYRLYRDNRQEKQPVIVYGGTLVTDPALQARVQVAINQGESLAVDNQNFIDTWHGMPKSCAVLYSQNDIIKGRWARELSVLHFEHDILHLKHGGKEILTQRQYLDLLKASVEMPRVNISNLTVVGGDEKDPQKEVRKTCVIRYRLPNDREIHEESVLEGNYLVWRRC
;
A
#
# COMPACT_ATOMS: atom_id res chain seq x y z
N MET A 1 13.77 -11.31 -14.04
CA MET A 1 14.05 -9.99 -14.69
C MET A 1 14.01 -8.94 -13.60
N SER A 2 15.11 -8.23 -13.36
CA SER A 2 15.25 -7.26 -12.27
C SER A 2 14.68 -5.89 -12.64
N SER A 3 13.88 -5.29 -11.76
CA SER A 3 13.58 -3.85 -11.82
C SER A 3 14.87 -3.05 -11.63
N PRO A 4 15.16 -2.00 -12.41
CA PRO A 4 16.40 -1.21 -12.31
C PRO A 4 16.52 -0.34 -11.04
N GLY A 5 15.76 -0.61 -9.97
CA GLY A 5 15.75 0.19 -8.75
C GLY A 5 15.02 1.53 -8.96
N TRP A 6 13.78 1.61 -8.49
CA TRP A 6 12.95 2.79 -8.77
C TRP A 6 13.43 4.04 -8.00
N MET A 7 14.05 3.88 -6.83
CA MET A 7 14.57 5.02 -6.07
C MET A 7 15.78 5.63 -6.77
N GLN A 8 16.73 4.82 -7.25
CA GLN A 8 17.88 5.29 -8.02
C GLN A 8 17.46 5.94 -9.33
N LYS A 9 16.54 5.29 -10.07
CA LYS A 9 16.03 5.83 -11.34
C LYS A 9 15.44 7.24 -11.19
N HIS A 10 14.72 7.49 -10.10
CA HIS A 10 14.06 8.77 -9.84
C HIS A 10 14.82 9.64 -8.83
N ARG A 11 16.05 9.28 -8.46
CA ARG A 11 16.82 9.95 -7.40
C ARG A 11 17.03 11.45 -7.66
N HIS A 12 17.18 11.84 -8.93
CA HIS A 12 17.28 13.25 -9.31
C HIS A 12 16.03 14.09 -8.99
N LEU A 13 14.87 13.45 -8.76
CA LEU A 13 13.62 14.10 -8.40
C LEU A 13 13.35 14.01 -6.89
N ILE A 14 13.59 12.83 -6.30
CA ILE A 14 13.17 12.52 -4.92
C ILE A 14 14.32 12.38 -3.93
N GLY A 15 15.58 12.49 -4.37
CA GLY A 15 16.77 12.29 -3.55
C GLY A 15 16.84 13.21 -2.34
N ASP A 16 16.49 14.49 -2.51
CA ASP A 16 16.56 15.50 -1.44
C ASP A 16 15.27 15.57 -0.60
N ARG A 17 14.30 14.70 -0.87
CA ARG A 17 13.05 14.62 -0.11
C ARG A 17 13.28 13.76 1.12
N ILE A 18 12.76 14.21 2.26
CA ILE A 18 12.73 13.39 3.48
C ILE A 18 11.81 12.19 3.30
N LEU A 19 12.08 11.11 4.01
CA LEU A 19 11.36 9.85 3.86
C LEU A 19 9.85 9.97 4.10
N SER A 20 9.40 10.84 5.03
CA SER A 20 7.97 11.14 5.25
C SER A 20 7.28 11.85 4.06
N GLN A 21 8.04 12.41 3.13
CA GLN A 21 7.53 13.01 1.90
C GLN A 21 7.50 12.05 0.70
N ILE A 22 8.06 10.85 0.86
CA ILE A 22 8.06 9.80 -0.15
C ILE A 22 7.03 8.76 0.24
N CYS A 23 6.13 8.41 -0.69
CA CYS A 23 5.18 7.33 -0.48
C CYS A 23 5.87 6.00 -0.79
N LEU A 24 6.01 5.12 0.22
CA LEU A 24 6.68 3.83 0.07
C LEU A 24 5.66 2.69 -0.15
N PRO A 25 5.93 1.77 -1.08
CA PRO A 25 5.19 0.50 -1.20
C PRO A 25 5.54 -0.45 -0.03
N SER A 26 4.54 -0.89 0.74
CA SER A 26 4.66 -1.83 1.86
C SER A 26 3.96 -3.17 1.60
N ALA A 27 4.62 -4.26 2.00
CA ALA A 27 4.03 -5.58 2.04
C ALA A 27 3.64 -5.97 3.47
N HIS A 28 2.34 -6.20 3.69
CA HIS A 28 1.83 -6.73 4.95
C HIS A 28 2.16 -8.22 5.09
N ASP A 29 2.61 -8.64 6.27
CA ASP A 29 3.01 -10.03 6.56
C ASP A 29 3.88 -10.65 5.45
N ALA A 30 4.91 -9.89 5.05
CA ALA A 30 5.65 -10.09 3.80
C ALA A 30 6.24 -11.51 3.65
N GLY A 31 6.60 -12.15 4.76
CA GLY A 31 7.16 -13.50 4.79
C GLY A 31 6.16 -14.65 4.68
N THR A 32 4.86 -14.37 4.57
CA THR A 32 3.79 -15.40 4.50
C THR A 32 3.40 -15.79 3.07
N TYR A 33 4.35 -15.81 2.13
CA TYR A 33 4.10 -16.20 0.73
C TYR A 33 4.11 -17.72 0.51
N HIS A 34 4.62 -18.47 1.48
CA HIS A 34 4.48 -19.92 1.56
C HIS A 34 4.21 -20.32 3.01
N LEU A 35 3.64 -21.52 3.21
CA LEU A 35 3.40 -22.08 4.53
C LEU A 35 4.44 -23.16 4.78
N ARG A 36 5.24 -23.00 5.84
CA ARG A 36 6.23 -23.99 6.26
C ARG A 36 5.62 -24.98 7.24
N PHE A 37 4.91 -24.48 8.25
CA PHE A 37 4.14 -25.27 9.20
C PHE A 37 3.01 -24.43 9.78
N GLY A 38 2.01 -25.08 10.36
CA GLY A 38 0.91 -24.43 11.05
C GLY A 38 0.16 -25.39 11.95
N THR A 39 -0.72 -24.83 12.76
CA THR A 39 -1.67 -25.57 13.58
C THR A 39 -2.80 -26.14 12.71
N VAL A 40 -3.73 -26.91 13.29
CA VAL A 40 -4.87 -27.46 12.54
C VAL A 40 -5.73 -26.36 11.89
N GLY A 41 -5.83 -25.20 12.52
CA GLY A 41 -6.49 -24.02 11.96
C GLY A 41 -5.58 -23.17 11.06
N GLY A 42 -4.28 -23.44 10.99
CA GLY A 42 -3.26 -22.63 10.33
C GLY A 42 -2.88 -23.09 8.92
N GLY A 43 -3.88 -23.33 8.06
CA GLY A 43 -3.65 -23.74 6.67
C GLY A 43 -3.31 -22.57 5.73
N LYS A 44 -2.88 -22.89 4.50
CA LYS A 44 -2.54 -21.88 3.47
C LYS A 44 -3.66 -20.86 3.20
N ASN A 45 -4.91 -21.27 3.38
CA ASN A 45 -6.09 -20.43 3.17
C ASN A 45 -6.19 -19.26 4.16
N VAL A 46 -5.64 -19.41 5.36
CA VAL A 46 -5.74 -18.39 6.43
C VAL A 46 -4.41 -17.74 6.74
N VAL A 47 -3.28 -18.38 6.40
CA VAL A 47 -1.94 -17.87 6.73
C VAL A 47 -1.36 -17.03 5.61
N LEU A 48 -1.59 -17.39 4.34
CA LEU A 48 -0.89 -16.73 3.24
C LEU A 48 -1.50 -15.36 2.93
N THR A 49 -0.76 -14.29 3.19
CA THR A 49 -1.14 -12.93 2.79
C THR A 49 -0.48 -12.51 1.48
N GLN A 50 0.64 -13.16 1.12
CA GLN A 50 1.41 -12.85 -0.09
C GLN A 50 1.44 -14.03 -1.08
N THR A 51 1.75 -13.72 -2.35
CA THR A 51 1.92 -14.74 -3.41
C THR A 51 3.34 -14.79 -3.97
N LYS A 52 4.17 -13.82 -3.59
CA LYS A 52 5.52 -13.58 -4.11
C LYS A 52 6.51 -13.67 -2.96
N SER A 53 7.70 -14.19 -3.24
CA SER A 53 8.81 -14.17 -2.27
C SER A 53 9.13 -12.74 -1.85
N MET A 54 9.83 -12.53 -0.73
CA MET A 54 10.25 -11.19 -0.32
C MET A 54 11.19 -10.57 -1.36
N LEU A 55 12.07 -11.38 -1.98
CA LEU A 55 12.89 -10.95 -3.11
C LEU A 55 12.04 -10.46 -4.30
N ASP A 56 11.02 -11.23 -4.69
CA ASP A 56 10.11 -10.84 -5.78
C ASP A 56 9.32 -9.59 -5.42
N GLN A 57 8.86 -9.45 -4.17
CA GLN A 57 8.20 -8.24 -3.68
C GLN A 57 9.13 -7.01 -3.82
N LEU A 58 10.41 -7.13 -3.44
CA LEU A 58 11.40 -6.07 -3.62
C LEU A 58 11.62 -5.73 -5.11
N HIS A 59 11.64 -6.73 -5.99
CA HIS A 59 11.68 -6.52 -7.44
C HIS A 59 10.43 -5.86 -7.99
N LEU A 60 9.26 -6.06 -7.38
CA LEU A 60 8.00 -5.38 -7.72
C LEU A 60 7.90 -3.95 -7.16
N GLY A 61 8.92 -3.50 -6.44
CA GLY A 61 9.04 -2.12 -5.95
C GLY A 61 8.77 -1.93 -4.46
N VAL A 62 8.48 -3.00 -3.72
CA VAL A 62 8.32 -2.96 -2.26
C VAL A 62 9.60 -2.45 -1.61
N ARG A 63 9.47 -1.54 -0.64
CA ARG A 63 10.59 -0.96 0.12
C ARG A 63 10.35 -0.99 1.62
N HIS A 64 9.19 -1.47 2.05
CA HIS A 64 8.85 -1.71 3.44
C HIS A 64 8.27 -3.12 3.59
N LEU A 65 8.89 -3.96 4.41
CA LEU A 65 8.47 -5.34 4.67
C LEU A 65 7.98 -5.44 6.12
N ASP A 66 6.70 -5.76 6.33
CA ASP A 66 6.17 -6.09 7.65
C ASP A 66 6.44 -7.58 7.96
N ILE A 67 7.27 -7.82 8.97
CA ILE A 67 7.72 -9.14 9.39
C ILE A 67 7.26 -9.38 10.83
N ARG A 68 6.38 -10.35 11.00
CA ARG A 68 5.94 -10.82 12.32
C ARG A 68 6.85 -11.93 12.81
N ALA A 69 7.77 -11.64 13.71
CA ALA A 69 8.78 -12.62 14.14
C ALA A 69 8.24 -13.60 15.18
N THR A 70 8.19 -14.89 14.83
CA THR A 70 7.74 -15.96 15.73
C THR A 70 8.87 -16.97 15.92
N TYR A 71 9.33 -17.14 17.16
CA TYR A 71 10.24 -18.23 17.50
C TYR A 71 9.40 -19.49 17.70
N ALA A 72 9.58 -20.49 16.84
CA ALA A 72 8.82 -21.72 16.93
C ALA A 72 9.65 -22.82 17.59
N PHE A 73 9.06 -23.50 18.58
CA PHE A 73 9.52 -24.81 19.02
C PHE A 73 8.65 -25.89 18.39
N LEU A 74 9.17 -26.64 17.42
CA LEU A 74 8.45 -27.77 16.81
C LEU A 74 8.75 -29.06 17.58
N SER A 75 7.70 -29.78 17.98
CA SER A 75 7.86 -31.14 18.51
C SER A 75 8.23 -32.14 17.40
N ASP A 76 8.81 -33.28 17.77
CA ASP A 76 9.15 -34.38 16.85
C ASP A 76 7.96 -34.92 16.04
N SER A 77 6.73 -34.58 16.45
CA SER A 77 5.53 -34.94 15.74
C SER A 77 5.37 -34.19 14.39
N PHE A 78 6.02 -33.04 14.22
CA PHE A 78 6.11 -32.37 12.93
C PHE A 78 7.10 -33.11 12.04
N GLN A 79 6.72 -33.39 10.79
CA GLN A 79 7.71 -33.85 9.81
C GLN A 79 8.82 -32.81 9.72
N ARG A 80 10.09 -33.25 9.67
CA ARG A 80 11.22 -32.35 9.50
C ARG A 80 10.92 -31.40 8.33
N PRO A 81 10.99 -30.08 8.55
CA PRO A 81 10.69 -29.15 7.47
C PRO A 81 11.70 -29.39 6.32
N LEU A 82 11.22 -29.23 5.08
CA LEU A 82 12.03 -29.47 3.86
C LEU A 82 13.26 -28.54 3.78
N SER A 83 13.23 -27.43 4.53
CA SER A 83 14.36 -26.52 4.80
C SER A 83 14.16 -25.87 6.18
N GLY A 84 15.20 -25.33 6.80
CA GLY A 84 15.13 -24.70 8.12
C GLY A 84 15.33 -25.66 9.31
N THR A 85 15.24 -25.12 10.52
CA THR A 85 15.51 -25.84 11.78
C THR A 85 14.20 -26.26 12.48
N GLN A 86 14.21 -27.33 13.28
CA GLN A 86 13.05 -27.67 14.13
C GLN A 86 12.71 -26.55 15.13
N THR A 87 13.67 -25.69 15.44
CA THR A 87 13.50 -24.55 16.35
C THR A 87 14.18 -23.32 15.78
N GLY A 88 13.47 -22.20 15.67
CA GLY A 88 14.05 -20.98 15.11
C GLY A 88 13.03 -19.87 14.85
N TRP A 89 13.51 -18.76 14.30
CA TRP A 89 12.69 -17.60 13.97
C TRP A 89 12.08 -17.69 12.58
N TYR A 90 10.77 -17.45 12.52
CA TYR A 90 9.96 -17.47 11.31
C TYR A 90 9.05 -16.25 11.20
N CYS A 91 8.53 -16.01 10.00
CA CYS A 91 7.48 -15.04 9.73
C CYS A 91 6.13 -15.67 10.06
N GLY A 92 5.55 -15.33 11.21
CA GLY A 92 4.32 -15.93 11.73
C GLY A 92 3.06 -15.14 11.40
N HIS A 93 1.94 -15.84 11.25
CA HIS A 93 0.60 -15.27 11.23
C HIS A 93 -0.28 -16.08 12.17
N TYR A 94 -0.41 -15.59 13.41
CA TYR A 94 -1.13 -16.29 14.48
C TYR A 94 -2.12 -15.38 15.19
N THR A 95 -3.22 -15.99 15.63
CA THR A 95 -4.25 -15.40 16.48
C THR A 95 -4.28 -16.07 17.84
N PRO A 96 -4.29 -15.30 18.95
CA PRO A 96 -4.58 -15.85 20.28
C PRO A 96 -6.08 -16.15 20.49
N GLU A 97 -6.99 -15.79 19.58
CA GLU A 97 -8.45 -15.84 19.86
C GLU A 97 -8.93 -17.25 20.25
N GLY A 98 -8.24 -18.30 19.77
CA GLY A 98 -8.53 -19.69 20.13
C GLY A 98 -8.46 -19.93 21.64
N GLN A 99 -7.61 -19.19 22.37
CA GLN A 99 -7.39 -19.38 23.81
C GLN A 99 -8.68 -19.20 24.59
N LYS A 100 -9.58 -18.32 24.13
CA LYS A 100 -10.91 -18.09 24.71
C LYS A 100 -11.80 -19.34 24.68
N PHE A 101 -11.49 -20.30 23.81
CA PHE A 101 -12.21 -21.55 23.62
C PHE A 101 -11.41 -22.77 24.09
N GLY A 102 -10.34 -22.57 24.87
CA GLY A 102 -9.47 -23.65 25.35
C GLY A 102 -8.58 -24.28 24.26
N VAL A 103 -8.57 -23.69 23.06
CA VAL A 103 -7.67 -24.06 21.97
C VAL A 103 -6.48 -23.10 22.03
N GLY A 104 -5.23 -23.54 21.97
CA GLY A 104 -4.11 -22.58 21.98
C GLY A 104 -4.13 -21.61 20.77
N TRP A 105 -3.06 -20.83 20.61
CA TRP A 105 -2.85 -19.99 19.43
C TRP A 105 -3.07 -20.79 18.15
N GLN A 106 -3.74 -20.17 17.17
CA GLN A 106 -4.00 -20.77 15.86
C GLN A 106 -3.34 -19.93 14.77
N GLY A 107 -2.76 -20.60 13.77
CA GLY A 107 -2.02 -19.91 12.72
C GLY A 107 -0.87 -20.75 12.19
N GLY A 108 0.01 -20.10 11.44
CA GLY A 108 1.15 -20.77 10.85
C GLY A 108 2.31 -19.83 10.58
N SER A 109 3.43 -20.43 10.24
CA SER A 109 4.68 -19.75 9.94
C SER A 109 5.06 -19.98 8.47
N GLY A 110 5.49 -18.90 7.82
CA GLY A 110 6.01 -18.91 6.47
C GLY A 110 7.54 -18.99 6.43
N ALA A 111 8.16 -18.05 5.71
CA ALA A 111 9.59 -17.96 5.56
C ALA A 111 10.31 -17.82 6.91
N SER A 112 11.50 -18.40 7.03
CA SER A 112 12.42 -18.15 8.14
C SER A 112 13.00 -16.74 8.10
N ILE A 113 13.50 -16.25 9.23
CA ILE A 113 14.26 -14.99 9.26
C ILE A 113 15.58 -15.13 8.47
N ASP A 114 16.17 -16.32 8.39
CA ASP A 114 17.34 -16.56 7.55
C ASP A 114 17.02 -16.36 6.06
N GLU A 115 15.85 -16.84 5.59
CA GLU A 115 15.38 -16.57 4.22
C GLU A 115 15.12 -15.08 3.96
N LEU A 116 14.64 -14.33 4.96
CA LEU A 116 14.53 -12.86 4.88
C LEU A 116 15.89 -12.22 4.66
N VAL A 117 16.88 -12.60 5.48
CA VAL A 117 18.25 -12.07 5.39
C VAL A 117 18.85 -12.40 4.02
N GLU A 118 18.75 -13.65 3.57
CA GLU A 118 19.26 -14.10 2.29
C GLU A 118 18.65 -13.29 1.13
N GLN A 119 17.32 -13.18 1.08
CA GLN A 119 16.61 -12.50 0.00
C GLN A 119 16.87 -10.99 -0.02
N VAL A 120 16.97 -10.33 1.13
CA VAL A 120 17.30 -8.90 1.20
C VAL A 120 18.76 -8.66 0.80
N ASN A 121 19.69 -9.51 1.24
CA ASN A 121 21.09 -9.44 0.83
C ASN A 121 21.26 -9.70 -0.67
N GLU A 122 20.54 -10.68 -1.23
CA GLU A 122 20.52 -10.95 -2.66
C GLU A 122 20.05 -9.73 -3.45
N TYR A 123 18.97 -9.09 -3.00
CA TYR A 123 18.43 -7.89 -3.63
C TYR A 123 19.44 -6.72 -3.59
N THR A 124 19.91 -6.37 -2.39
CA THR A 124 20.76 -5.20 -2.16
C THR A 124 22.16 -5.32 -2.74
N ARG A 125 22.63 -6.55 -3.03
CA ARG A 125 23.90 -6.80 -3.74
C ARG A 125 23.96 -6.11 -5.10
N CYS A 126 22.84 -6.00 -5.80
CA CYS A 126 22.77 -5.44 -7.16
C CYS A 126 21.89 -4.19 -7.27
N HIS A 127 21.23 -3.76 -6.18
CA HIS A 127 20.29 -2.64 -6.20
C HIS A 127 20.60 -1.70 -5.05
N ALA A 128 21.08 -0.50 -5.39
CA ALA A 128 21.36 0.57 -4.43
C ALA A 128 20.07 1.25 -3.93
N GLU A 129 19.20 0.49 -3.30
CA GLU A 129 17.87 0.93 -2.87
C GLU A 129 17.76 0.86 -1.34
N LEU A 130 16.79 1.60 -0.79
CA LEU A 130 16.46 1.56 0.63
C LEU A 130 15.47 0.43 0.91
N VAL A 131 15.78 -0.48 1.82
CA VAL A 131 14.84 -1.49 2.32
C VAL A 131 14.59 -1.26 3.79
N ILE A 132 13.33 -1.11 4.17
CA ILE A 132 12.89 -1.00 5.56
C ILE A 132 12.24 -2.32 5.97
N ILE A 133 12.74 -2.92 7.03
CA ILE A 133 12.21 -4.15 7.60
C ILE A 133 11.60 -3.79 8.95
N LYS A 134 10.28 -3.89 9.07
CA LYS A 134 9.58 -3.74 10.34
C LYS A 134 9.47 -5.12 10.99
N ILE A 135 10.01 -5.26 12.20
CA ILE A 135 9.84 -6.43 13.05
C ILE A 135 8.75 -6.12 14.08
N SER A 136 7.68 -6.91 14.06
CA SER A 136 6.56 -6.79 14.99
C SER A 136 6.10 -8.16 15.50
N HIS A 137 5.14 -8.16 16.42
CA HIS A 137 4.52 -9.37 16.96
C HIS A 137 5.53 -10.45 17.42
N VAL A 138 6.64 -10.01 18.02
CA VAL A 138 7.70 -10.89 18.54
C VAL A 138 7.10 -11.82 19.60
N VAL A 139 7.05 -13.11 19.30
CA VAL A 139 6.42 -14.12 20.16
C VAL A 139 7.19 -15.43 20.10
N VAL A 140 7.16 -16.18 21.20
CA VAL A 140 7.74 -17.52 21.30
C VAL A 140 6.61 -18.52 21.43
N LEU A 141 6.51 -19.44 20.47
CA LEU A 141 5.41 -20.39 20.36
C LEU A 141 5.91 -21.83 20.35
N ARG A 142 5.45 -22.61 21.34
CA ARG A 142 5.61 -24.06 21.37
C ARG A 142 4.48 -24.73 20.61
N HIS A 143 4.84 -25.44 19.55
CA HIS A 143 3.88 -25.98 18.59
C HIS A 143 3.56 -27.46 18.87
N SER A 144 2.26 -27.73 18.94
CA SER A 144 1.69 -29.03 18.63
C SER A 144 1.00 -28.98 17.25
N LYS A 145 0.62 -30.13 16.69
CA LYS A 145 -0.18 -30.16 15.44
C LYS A 145 -1.54 -29.48 15.59
N LEU A 146 -2.12 -29.50 16.79
CA LEU A 146 -3.48 -29.01 17.01
C LEU A 146 -3.50 -27.52 17.34
N TRP A 147 -2.55 -27.04 18.13
CA TRP A 147 -2.45 -25.63 18.55
C TRP A 147 -1.03 -25.29 18.98
N ALA A 148 -0.75 -24.00 19.14
CA ALA A 148 0.47 -23.50 19.76
C ALA A 148 0.20 -22.89 21.15
N THR A 149 1.16 -22.99 22.05
CA THR A 149 1.15 -22.30 23.34
C THR A 149 2.25 -21.25 23.35
N GLU A 150 1.98 -20.09 23.92
CA GLU A 150 2.98 -19.05 24.11
C GLU A 150 3.88 -19.40 25.30
N ASP A 151 5.18 -19.35 25.06
CA ASP A 151 6.21 -19.42 26.08
C ASP A 151 6.77 -18.01 26.32
N SER A 152 7.41 -17.79 27.47
CA SER A 152 8.03 -16.51 27.77
C SER A 152 9.18 -16.19 26.80
N LEU A 153 9.21 -14.95 26.31
CA LEU A 153 10.37 -14.41 25.59
C LEU A 153 11.53 -14.25 26.57
N THR A 154 12.71 -14.76 26.22
CA THR A 154 13.91 -14.72 27.07
C THR A 154 14.98 -13.83 26.43
N PRO A 155 15.98 -13.36 27.19
CA PRO A 155 17.12 -12.62 26.63
C PRO A 155 17.87 -13.39 25.54
N ASP A 156 17.96 -14.72 25.63
CA ASP A 156 18.60 -15.56 24.61
C ASP A 156 17.81 -15.57 23.30
N HIS A 157 16.48 -15.61 23.39
CA HIS A 157 15.61 -15.48 22.20
C HIS A 157 15.82 -14.12 21.54
N VAL A 158 15.82 -13.03 22.31
CA VAL A 158 16.07 -11.68 21.79
C VAL A 158 17.44 -11.61 21.13
N THR A 159 18.50 -12.05 21.81
CA THR A 159 19.86 -12.06 21.28
C THR A 159 19.96 -12.86 19.99
N SER A 160 19.30 -14.03 19.91
CA SER A 160 19.25 -14.86 18.70
C SER A 160 18.55 -14.15 17.53
N LEU A 161 17.43 -13.46 17.78
CA LEU A 161 16.74 -12.69 16.75
C LEU A 161 17.62 -11.57 16.20
N LEU A 162 18.18 -10.76 17.12
CA LEU A 162 19.03 -9.62 16.77
C LEU A 162 20.31 -10.09 16.04
N THR A 163 20.88 -11.22 16.43
CA THR A 163 22.03 -11.84 15.74
C THR A 163 21.68 -12.23 14.32
N SER A 164 20.50 -12.84 14.10
CA SER A 164 20.05 -13.24 12.76
C SER A 164 19.85 -12.02 11.87
N LEU A 165 19.16 -10.99 12.36
CA LEU A 165 18.96 -9.73 11.65
C LEU A 165 20.27 -8.96 11.41
N GLY A 166 21.27 -9.12 12.30
CA GLY A 166 22.59 -8.51 12.17
C GLY A 166 23.41 -9.01 10.98
N GLN A 167 22.98 -10.10 10.33
CA GLN A 167 23.59 -10.63 9.11
C GLN A 167 23.14 -9.91 7.84
N LEU A 168 22.21 -8.95 7.96
CA LEU A 168 21.84 -8.06 6.85
C LEU A 168 23.04 -7.20 6.45
N ASN A 169 23.34 -7.17 5.15
CA ASN A 169 24.30 -6.25 4.57
C ASN A 169 23.71 -4.84 4.50
N HIS A 170 24.57 -3.84 4.43
CA HIS A 170 24.18 -2.43 4.26
C HIS A 170 23.28 -1.87 5.36
N LEU A 171 23.38 -2.38 6.59
CA LEU A 171 22.62 -1.85 7.73
C LEU A 171 22.87 -0.34 7.92
N PHE A 172 21.79 0.43 7.87
CA PHE A 172 21.76 1.82 8.26
C PHE A 172 21.47 1.89 9.75
N THR A 173 22.50 2.20 10.51
CA THR A 173 22.55 2.20 11.98
C THR A 173 22.72 3.61 12.50
N VAL A 174 22.56 3.80 13.80
CA VAL A 174 22.88 5.09 14.46
C VAL A 174 24.34 5.52 14.24
N ARG A 175 25.29 4.58 14.08
CA ARG A 175 26.72 4.89 13.97
C ARG A 175 27.12 5.48 12.63
N ASN A 176 26.42 5.11 11.55
CA ASN A 176 26.65 5.61 10.20
C ASN A 176 25.58 6.62 9.75
N ALA A 177 24.55 6.88 10.56
CA ALA A 177 23.58 7.94 10.32
C ALA A 177 24.13 9.31 10.72
N SER A 178 23.96 10.31 9.84
CA SER A 178 24.48 11.68 10.03
C SER A 178 23.95 12.39 11.29
N GLY A 179 22.73 12.06 11.75
CA GLY A 179 22.06 12.70 12.88
C GLY A 179 21.97 11.85 14.15
N GLY A 180 22.58 10.66 14.18
CA GLY A 180 22.57 9.77 15.33
C GLY A 180 21.15 9.38 15.81
N LYS A 181 20.99 9.18 17.13
CA LYS A 181 19.72 8.78 17.76
C LYS A 181 18.66 9.90 17.75
N GLU A 182 19.09 11.15 17.68
CA GLU A 182 18.23 12.33 17.89
C GLU A 182 17.42 12.68 16.63
N LYS A 183 17.94 12.37 15.44
CA LYS A 183 17.22 12.58 14.18
C LYS A 183 16.33 11.37 13.89
N ALA A 184 15.03 11.60 13.73
CA ALA A 184 14.10 10.54 13.37
C ALA A 184 14.34 10.06 11.93
N LEU A 185 14.20 8.75 11.69
CA LEU A 185 14.36 8.09 10.39
C LEU A 185 13.52 8.75 9.29
N HIS A 186 12.33 9.23 9.62
CA HIS A 186 11.42 9.84 8.66
C HIS A 186 11.82 11.25 8.19
N ASP A 187 12.83 11.86 8.85
CA ASP A 187 13.41 13.17 8.55
C ASP A 187 14.74 13.07 7.78
N TYR A 188 15.25 11.86 7.54
CA TYR A 188 16.38 11.66 6.63
C TYR A 188 15.90 11.76 5.19
N THR A 189 16.70 12.42 4.37
CA THR A 189 16.50 12.46 2.92
C THR A 189 16.82 11.11 2.29
N LEU A 190 16.22 10.79 1.14
CA LEU A 190 16.55 9.58 0.40
C LEU A 190 18.05 9.50 0.07
N ASN A 191 18.69 10.63 -0.25
CA ASN A 191 20.11 10.73 -0.52
C ASN A 191 20.98 10.35 0.69
N GLU A 192 20.52 10.57 1.92
CA GLU A 192 21.24 10.11 3.12
C GLU A 192 21.25 8.59 3.26
N PHE A 193 20.32 7.87 2.63
CA PHE A 193 20.30 6.42 2.59
C PHE A 193 21.07 5.85 1.39
N VAL A 194 20.78 6.35 0.18
CA VAL A 194 21.22 5.70 -1.08
C VAL A 194 21.97 6.64 -2.04
N GLY A 195 22.31 7.85 -1.60
CA GLY A 195 22.90 8.89 -2.44
C GLY A 195 24.35 8.62 -2.88
N ASN A 196 25.06 7.75 -2.17
CA ASN A 196 26.41 7.31 -2.55
C ASN A 196 26.42 6.16 -3.56
N GLY A 197 25.24 5.74 -4.05
CA GLY A 197 25.11 4.59 -4.95
C GLY A 197 25.25 3.23 -4.26
N GLN A 198 25.13 3.19 -2.93
CA GLN A 198 25.03 1.95 -2.15
C GLN A 198 23.60 1.74 -1.65
N ALA A 199 23.26 0.48 -1.39
CA ALA A 199 22.01 0.13 -0.74
C ALA A 199 22.02 0.57 0.73
N ALA A 200 20.83 0.64 1.34
CA ALA A 200 20.66 0.82 2.76
C ALA A 200 19.55 -0.09 3.28
N VAL A 201 19.78 -0.76 4.40
CA VAL A 201 18.78 -1.60 5.08
C VAL A 201 18.51 -1.02 6.47
N VAL A 202 17.28 -0.62 6.71
CA VAL A 202 16.83 -0.13 8.02
C VAL A 202 15.98 -1.22 8.66
N VAL A 203 16.36 -1.67 9.86
CA VAL A 203 15.54 -2.58 10.65
C VAL A 203 14.88 -1.78 11.78
N VAL A 204 13.55 -1.85 11.86
CA VAL A 204 12.74 -1.18 12.86
C VAL A 204 12.09 -2.22 13.78
N ILE A 205 12.31 -2.14 15.08
CA ILE A 205 11.71 -3.03 16.08
C ILE A 205 10.52 -2.33 16.75
N GLU A 206 9.33 -2.92 16.66
CA GLU A 206 8.08 -2.33 17.18
C GLU A 206 7.72 -2.74 18.60
N ASP A 207 7.98 -3.99 18.99
CA ASP A 207 7.61 -4.51 20.31
C ASP A 207 8.59 -4.05 21.40
N LEU A 208 8.62 -2.74 21.66
CA LEU A 208 9.54 -2.11 22.61
C LEU A 208 9.23 -2.44 24.08
N ASP A 209 8.03 -2.94 24.35
CA ASP A 209 7.65 -3.57 25.62
C ASP A 209 8.40 -4.89 25.86
N LYS A 210 8.90 -5.52 24.78
CA LYS A 210 9.64 -6.78 24.80
C LYS A 210 11.14 -6.60 24.57
N ILE A 211 11.54 -5.60 23.79
CA ILE A 211 12.94 -5.31 23.43
C ILE A 211 13.21 -3.82 23.64
N SER A 212 14.03 -3.45 24.63
CA SER A 212 14.26 -2.04 24.94
C SER A 212 14.89 -1.26 23.77
N ALA A 213 14.61 0.04 23.70
CA ALA A 213 15.16 0.91 22.67
C ALA A 213 16.70 0.95 22.70
N ASP A 214 17.32 0.92 23.89
CA ASP A 214 18.78 0.91 24.01
C ASP A 214 19.41 -0.37 23.44
N VAL A 215 18.85 -1.54 23.78
CA VAL A 215 19.29 -2.83 23.21
C VAL A 215 19.13 -2.82 21.69
N THR A 216 18.03 -2.26 21.19
CA THR A 216 17.76 -2.11 19.75
C THR A 216 18.86 -1.29 19.06
N PHE A 217 19.22 -0.14 19.62
CA PHE A 217 20.29 0.71 19.09
C PHE A 217 21.69 0.08 19.19
N GLU A 218 21.99 -0.61 20.28
CA GLU A 218 23.28 -1.29 20.49
C GLU A 218 23.56 -2.33 19.41
N HIS A 219 22.51 -2.98 18.91
CA HIS A 219 22.58 -3.97 17.82
C HIS A 219 22.48 -3.33 16.43
N GLY A 220 22.46 -2.00 16.33
CA GLY A 220 22.44 -1.28 15.05
C GLY A 220 21.05 -1.14 14.42
N PHE A 221 19.99 -1.40 15.17
CA PHE A 221 18.60 -1.27 14.69
C PHE A 221 17.93 -0.04 15.29
N TRP A 222 16.71 0.24 14.82
CA TRP A 222 15.95 1.41 15.22
C TRP A 222 14.68 1.02 15.96
N PRO A 223 14.32 1.69 17.06
CA PRO A 223 13.03 1.51 17.68
C PRO A 223 11.92 2.11 16.82
N ARG A 224 10.68 1.60 16.94
CA ARG A 224 9.51 2.13 16.24
C ARG A 224 9.29 3.62 16.44
N THR A 225 9.68 4.17 17.58
CA THR A 225 9.60 5.61 17.88
C THR A 225 10.48 6.47 16.96
N SER A 226 11.51 5.90 16.33
CA SER A 226 12.38 6.63 15.40
C SER A 226 11.73 6.89 14.05
N ILE A 227 10.61 6.26 13.70
CA ILE A 227 9.95 6.43 12.41
C ILE A 227 8.47 6.71 12.60
N SER A 228 7.83 7.41 11.69
CA SER A 228 6.37 7.51 11.67
C SER A 228 5.92 7.68 10.23
N PHE A 229 4.94 6.87 9.85
CA PHE A 229 4.36 6.93 8.52
C PHE A 229 2.88 7.27 8.62
N ASN A 230 2.42 8.17 7.76
CA ASN A 230 1.01 8.35 7.49
C ASN A 230 0.58 7.23 6.53
N GLN A 231 0.13 6.12 7.11
CA GLN A 231 -0.16 4.89 6.38
C GLN A 231 -1.56 4.90 5.74
N GLU A 232 -1.66 4.28 4.58
CA GLU A 232 -2.88 3.80 3.95
C GLU A 232 -2.80 2.28 3.79
N SER A 233 -3.94 1.58 3.84
CA SER A 233 -3.95 0.12 3.69
C SER A 233 -4.93 -0.35 2.61
N VAL A 234 -4.48 -1.36 1.88
CA VAL A 234 -5.24 -2.17 0.93
C VAL A 234 -5.06 -3.65 1.28
N THR A 235 -5.19 -3.96 2.57
CA THR A 235 -5.14 -5.31 3.15
C THR A 235 -6.53 -5.80 3.54
N HIS A 236 -6.67 -7.09 3.83
CA HIS A 236 -7.88 -7.65 4.43
C HIS A 236 -7.53 -8.67 5.53
N THR A 237 -7.75 -8.29 6.78
CA THR A 237 -7.68 -9.25 7.89
C THR A 237 -8.93 -10.10 7.90
N GLN A 238 -8.75 -11.41 7.80
CA GLN A 238 -9.84 -12.37 7.81
C GLN A 238 -10.54 -12.41 9.17
N GLY A 239 -11.86 -12.25 9.20
CA GLY A 239 -12.65 -12.38 10.42
C GLY A 239 -12.85 -13.85 10.84
N ALA A 240 -13.24 -14.10 12.10
CA ALA A 240 -13.42 -15.46 12.63
C ALA A 240 -14.38 -16.34 11.79
N LYS A 241 -15.49 -15.77 11.28
CA LYS A 241 -16.42 -16.50 10.41
C LYS A 241 -15.77 -16.87 9.06
N GLU A 242 -15.06 -15.93 8.46
CA GLU A 242 -14.36 -16.14 7.19
C GLU A 242 -13.27 -17.21 7.36
N ALA A 243 -12.53 -17.19 8.47
CA ALA A 243 -11.53 -18.21 8.82
C ALA A 243 -12.15 -19.60 8.89
N ILE A 244 -13.26 -19.76 9.62
CA ILE A 244 -14.00 -21.03 9.73
C ILE A 244 -14.48 -21.51 8.35
N PHE A 245 -15.15 -20.64 7.58
CA PHE A 245 -15.60 -21.00 6.23
C PHE A 245 -14.43 -21.41 5.33
N SER A 246 -13.27 -20.76 5.49
CA SER A 246 -12.11 -21.04 4.68
C SER A 246 -11.43 -22.39 4.97
N LEU A 247 -11.65 -22.94 6.15
CA LEU A 247 -11.18 -24.27 6.55
C LEU A 247 -12.16 -25.37 6.13
N LEU A 248 -13.47 -25.10 6.15
CA LEU A 248 -14.51 -26.08 5.85
C LEU A 248 -14.80 -26.26 4.36
N LEU A 249 -14.59 -25.22 3.53
CA LEU A 249 -14.86 -25.26 2.10
C LEU A 249 -13.57 -25.59 1.33
N SER A 250 -13.42 -26.83 0.85
CA SER A 250 -12.17 -27.30 0.22
C SER A 250 -12.07 -27.08 -1.29
N ARG A 251 -13.20 -26.83 -1.99
CA ARG A 251 -13.22 -26.50 -3.43
C ARG A 251 -13.84 -25.11 -3.64
N ASN A 252 -13.08 -24.23 -4.30
CA ASN A 252 -13.50 -22.89 -4.68
C ASN A 252 -13.83 -21.92 -3.52
N ASN A 253 -13.09 -22.06 -2.42
CA ASN A 253 -13.21 -21.21 -1.25
C ASN A 253 -12.93 -19.74 -1.56
N ASN A 254 -13.94 -18.86 -1.49
CA ASN A 254 -13.78 -17.41 -1.72
C ASN A 254 -13.32 -16.63 -0.47
N PHE A 255 -13.18 -17.32 0.66
CA PHE A 255 -12.83 -16.73 1.95
C PHE A 255 -11.36 -16.88 2.30
N THR A 256 -10.50 -17.40 1.40
CA THR A 256 -9.05 -17.39 1.66
C THR A 256 -8.54 -15.95 1.75
N VAL A 257 -7.56 -15.67 2.61
CA VAL A 257 -6.95 -14.34 2.78
C VAL A 257 -6.58 -13.72 1.43
N LEU A 258 -5.87 -14.45 0.56
CA LEU A 258 -5.49 -13.96 -0.77
C LEU A 258 -6.69 -13.57 -1.66
N LYS A 259 -7.82 -14.29 -1.59
CA LYS A 259 -9.00 -13.93 -2.39
C LYS A 259 -9.74 -12.72 -1.82
N LEU A 260 -9.79 -12.60 -0.50
CA LEU A 260 -10.35 -11.42 0.16
C LEU A 260 -9.51 -10.18 -0.15
N ALA A 261 -8.18 -10.29 -0.05
CA ALA A 261 -7.24 -9.26 -0.48
C ALA A 261 -7.45 -8.87 -1.95
N LYS A 262 -7.60 -9.85 -2.86
CA LYS A 262 -7.91 -9.60 -4.27
C LYS A 262 -9.22 -8.80 -4.44
N ALA A 263 -10.27 -9.16 -3.69
CA ALA A 263 -11.55 -8.45 -3.74
C ALA A 263 -11.42 -7.00 -3.22
N VAL A 264 -10.66 -6.79 -2.15
CA VAL A 264 -10.35 -5.44 -1.64
C VAL A 264 -9.58 -4.63 -2.68
N GLN A 265 -8.53 -5.18 -3.28
CA GLN A 265 -7.79 -4.51 -4.35
C GLN A 265 -8.68 -4.15 -5.54
N GLN A 266 -9.52 -5.09 -6.02
CA GLN A 266 -10.44 -4.85 -7.13
C GLN A 266 -11.43 -3.72 -6.84
N LYS A 267 -11.91 -3.64 -5.59
CA LYS A 267 -12.82 -2.58 -5.14
C LYS A 267 -12.10 -1.25 -4.95
N ARG A 268 -10.87 -1.27 -4.44
CA ARG A 268 -10.13 -0.06 -4.00
C ARG A 268 -9.32 0.58 -5.11
N PHE A 269 -8.67 -0.18 -5.98
CA PHE A 269 -7.73 0.35 -6.97
C PHE A 269 -8.32 1.41 -7.92
N PRO A 270 -9.56 1.27 -8.43
CA PRO A 270 -10.18 2.32 -9.26
C PRO A 270 -10.27 3.68 -8.54
N TRP A 271 -10.36 3.65 -7.21
CA TRP A 271 -10.58 4.82 -6.38
C TRP A 271 -9.36 5.27 -5.59
N LEU A 272 -8.38 4.39 -5.38
CA LEU A 272 -7.28 4.61 -4.44
C LEU A 272 -6.54 5.91 -4.74
N LEU A 273 -6.21 6.17 -6.00
CA LEU A 273 -5.50 7.39 -6.38
C LEU A 273 -6.32 8.66 -6.10
N GLN A 274 -7.64 8.61 -6.29
CA GLN A 274 -8.53 9.73 -5.94
C GLN A 274 -8.74 9.84 -4.41
N ASP A 275 -8.82 8.72 -3.69
CA ASP A 275 -8.86 8.69 -2.23
C ASP A 275 -7.59 9.37 -1.67
N LEU A 276 -6.41 9.06 -2.21
CA LEU A 276 -5.15 9.70 -1.84
C LEU A 276 -5.18 11.22 -2.13
N ALA A 277 -5.69 11.62 -3.30
CA ALA A 277 -5.85 13.03 -3.65
C ALA A 277 -6.77 13.78 -2.68
N ASN A 278 -7.82 13.13 -2.17
CA ASN A 278 -8.70 13.67 -1.14
C ASN A 278 -7.99 13.96 0.19
N TYR A 279 -6.93 13.22 0.51
CA TYR A 279 -6.08 13.48 1.68
C TYR A 279 -4.83 14.31 1.32
N GLU A 280 -4.90 15.10 0.25
CA GLU A 280 -3.82 15.95 -0.25
C GLU A 280 -2.51 15.19 -0.49
N LEU A 281 -2.62 13.89 -0.79
CA LEU A 281 -1.51 12.98 -1.03
C LEU A 281 -0.55 12.83 0.16
N THR A 282 -1.00 13.14 1.38
CA THR A 282 -0.14 13.13 2.59
C THR A 282 0.34 11.75 3.03
N LYS A 283 -0.15 10.67 2.41
CA LYS A 283 0.24 9.29 2.74
C LYS A 283 1.69 9.02 2.34
N SER A 284 2.47 8.48 3.27
CA SER A 284 3.90 8.15 3.10
C SER A 284 4.17 6.64 3.02
N LEU A 285 3.14 5.82 3.22
CA LEU A 285 3.22 4.37 3.14
C LEU A 285 1.88 3.83 2.63
N ILE A 286 1.89 2.94 1.64
CA ILE A 286 0.71 2.18 1.25
C ILE A 286 1.02 0.71 1.43
N GLU A 287 0.27 0.05 2.29
CA GLU A 287 0.46 -1.35 2.64
C GLU A 287 -0.56 -2.24 1.95
N MET A 288 -0.10 -3.40 1.46
CA MET A 288 -0.91 -4.26 0.62
C MET A 288 -0.63 -5.76 0.83
N ASP A 289 -1.70 -6.54 0.86
CA ASP A 289 -1.66 -8.00 0.71
C ASP A 289 -1.63 -8.38 -0.76
N LYS A 290 -1.20 -9.60 -1.10
CA LYS A 290 -1.24 -10.14 -2.47
C LYS A 290 -0.57 -9.21 -3.49
N ILE A 291 0.71 -8.95 -3.27
CA ILE A 291 1.54 -8.26 -4.25
C ILE A 291 1.81 -9.20 -5.42
N GLU A 292 1.43 -8.81 -6.63
CA GLU A 292 1.55 -9.63 -7.85
C GLU A 292 2.27 -8.92 -9.00
N ASN A 293 2.23 -7.59 -9.00
CA ASN A 293 2.73 -6.71 -10.06
C ASN A 293 3.17 -5.35 -9.49
N ALA A 294 3.45 -4.40 -10.38
CA ALA A 294 3.92 -3.07 -10.05
C ALA A 294 2.83 -2.08 -9.58
N ASP A 295 1.57 -2.51 -9.41
CA ASP A 295 0.45 -1.59 -9.16
C ASP A 295 0.68 -0.71 -7.93
N LEU A 296 1.19 -1.30 -6.84
CA LEU A 296 1.48 -0.56 -5.61
C LEU A 296 2.56 0.51 -5.82
N LEU A 297 3.64 0.17 -6.53
CA LEU A 297 4.69 1.14 -6.90
C LEU A 297 4.12 2.27 -7.76
N THR A 298 3.25 1.95 -8.71
CA THR A 298 2.59 2.94 -9.58
C THR A 298 1.81 3.98 -8.77
N PHE A 299 1.02 3.56 -7.77
CA PHE A 299 0.29 4.49 -6.88
C PHE A 299 1.24 5.36 -6.05
N CYS A 300 2.21 4.73 -5.38
CA CYS A 300 3.18 5.39 -4.52
C CYS A 300 4.03 6.44 -5.26
N LEU A 301 4.54 6.07 -6.44
CA LEU A 301 5.37 6.97 -7.24
C LEU A 301 4.55 8.14 -7.79
N ALA A 302 3.34 7.90 -8.30
CA ALA A 302 2.47 8.97 -8.79
C ALA A 302 2.16 10.00 -7.69
N SER A 303 1.77 9.51 -6.50
CA SER A 303 1.52 10.36 -5.32
C SER A 303 2.75 11.19 -4.94
N THR A 304 3.93 10.55 -4.87
CA THR A 304 5.18 11.21 -4.50
C THR A 304 5.57 12.32 -5.49
N ILE A 305 5.54 12.01 -6.79
CA ILE A 305 5.94 12.97 -7.83
C ILE A 305 4.94 14.13 -7.93
N TYR A 306 3.64 13.87 -7.78
CA TYR A 306 2.66 14.96 -7.81
C TYR A 306 2.83 15.92 -6.63
N ARG A 307 3.10 15.41 -5.42
CA ARG A 307 3.46 16.28 -4.28
C ARG A 307 4.68 17.14 -4.60
N LEU A 308 5.70 16.55 -5.24
CA LEU A 308 6.89 17.29 -5.67
C LEU A 308 6.54 18.41 -6.65
N TYR A 309 5.72 18.11 -7.66
CA TYR A 309 5.29 19.12 -8.62
C TYR A 309 4.53 20.25 -7.93
N ARG A 310 3.61 19.94 -7.02
CA ARG A 310 2.87 20.94 -6.25
C ARG A 310 3.79 21.82 -5.40
N ASP A 311 4.74 21.23 -4.68
CA ASP A 311 5.68 22.00 -3.85
C ASP A 311 6.55 22.95 -4.71
N ASN A 312 6.80 22.57 -5.97
CA ASN A 312 7.55 23.35 -6.95
C ASN A 312 6.68 24.24 -7.85
N ARG A 313 5.37 24.35 -7.60
CA ARG A 313 4.40 25.12 -8.41
C ARG A 313 4.28 24.65 -9.88
N GLN A 314 4.38 23.35 -10.09
CA GLN A 314 4.32 22.66 -11.39
C GLN A 314 3.06 21.79 -11.54
N GLU A 315 2.05 21.95 -10.67
CA GLU A 315 0.81 21.17 -10.64
C GLU A 315 -0.06 21.24 -11.90
N LYS A 316 0.26 22.15 -12.83
CA LYS A 316 -0.39 22.23 -14.14
C LYS A 316 0.01 21.09 -15.09
N GLN A 317 1.13 20.41 -14.81
CA GLN A 317 1.57 19.27 -15.62
C GLN A 317 1.02 17.97 -15.01
N PRO A 318 0.41 17.08 -15.82
CA PRO A 318 -0.06 15.81 -15.32
C PRO A 318 1.14 14.91 -14.97
N VAL A 319 1.05 14.26 -13.82
CA VAL A 319 1.98 13.20 -13.42
C VAL A 319 1.44 11.88 -13.94
N ILE A 320 2.22 11.26 -14.82
CA ILE A 320 1.87 10.00 -15.47
C ILE A 320 2.90 8.95 -15.06
N VAL A 321 2.46 7.89 -14.41
CA VAL A 321 3.32 6.76 -14.03
C VAL A 321 2.79 5.51 -14.70
N TYR A 322 3.63 4.84 -15.49
CA TYR A 322 3.30 3.60 -16.15
C TYR A 322 4.31 2.51 -15.79
N GLY A 323 3.83 1.39 -15.24
CA GLY A 323 4.68 0.27 -14.82
C GLY A 323 5.74 0.65 -13.79
N GLY A 324 5.41 1.56 -12.85
CA GLY A 324 6.37 2.06 -11.86
C GLY A 324 7.46 2.99 -12.40
N THR A 325 7.27 3.54 -13.61
CA THR A 325 8.17 4.55 -14.20
C THR A 325 7.41 5.86 -14.46
N LEU A 326 8.02 6.98 -14.07
CA LEU A 326 7.54 8.30 -14.49
C LEU A 326 7.69 8.46 -16.01
N VAL A 327 6.60 8.82 -16.67
CA VAL A 327 6.57 9.12 -18.10
C VAL A 327 6.96 10.58 -18.32
N THR A 328 8.08 10.80 -19.00
CA THR A 328 8.62 12.14 -19.31
C THR A 328 8.59 12.49 -20.79
N ASP A 329 8.13 11.58 -21.65
CA ASP A 329 8.02 11.82 -23.10
C ASP A 329 7.02 12.97 -23.39
N PRO A 330 7.45 14.06 -24.05
CA PRO A 330 6.59 15.21 -24.28
C PRO A 330 5.37 14.92 -25.17
N ALA A 331 5.50 14.03 -26.16
CA ALA A 331 4.40 13.69 -27.06
C ALA A 331 3.31 12.90 -26.32
N LEU A 332 3.71 12.01 -25.43
CA LEU A 332 2.80 11.27 -24.56
C LEU A 332 2.14 12.18 -23.50
N GLN A 333 2.92 13.06 -22.87
CA GLN A 333 2.39 14.08 -21.97
C GLN A 333 1.32 14.95 -22.65
N ALA A 334 1.59 15.42 -23.88
CA ALA A 334 0.62 16.18 -24.67
C ALA A 334 -0.64 15.37 -24.99
N ARG A 335 -0.50 14.08 -25.35
CA ARG A 335 -1.64 13.19 -25.64
C ARG A 335 -2.56 13.03 -24.43
N VAL A 336 -1.98 12.76 -23.25
CA VAL A 336 -2.76 12.64 -22.00
C VAL A 336 -3.41 13.98 -21.65
N GLN A 337 -2.71 15.10 -21.82
CA GLN A 337 -3.29 16.41 -21.57
C GLN A 337 -4.47 16.72 -22.51
N VAL A 338 -4.39 16.34 -23.78
CA VAL A 338 -5.50 16.47 -24.74
C VAL A 338 -6.69 15.63 -24.29
N ALA A 339 -6.48 14.37 -23.90
CA ALA A 339 -7.52 13.50 -23.39
C ALA A 339 -8.19 14.08 -22.12
N ILE A 340 -7.41 14.62 -21.18
CA ILE A 340 -7.93 15.32 -20.00
C ILE A 340 -8.79 16.52 -20.40
N ASN A 341 -8.28 17.39 -21.27
CA ASN A 341 -8.95 18.63 -21.66
C ASN A 341 -10.27 18.35 -22.37
N GLN A 342 -10.28 17.36 -23.26
CA GLN A 342 -11.45 16.94 -24.03
C GLN A 342 -12.38 16.03 -23.23
N GLY A 343 -11.91 15.47 -22.10
CA GLY A 343 -12.65 14.47 -21.34
C GLY A 343 -12.83 13.20 -22.15
N GLU A 344 -11.77 12.74 -22.81
CA GLU A 344 -11.79 11.52 -23.61
C GLU A 344 -11.11 10.38 -22.85
N SER A 345 -11.63 9.18 -23.01
CA SER A 345 -11.00 7.96 -22.53
C SER A 345 -9.67 7.70 -23.24
N LEU A 346 -8.68 7.19 -22.50
CA LEU A 346 -7.37 6.82 -23.07
C LEU A 346 -7.01 5.37 -22.75
N ALA A 347 -6.77 4.57 -23.79
CA ALA A 347 -6.33 3.19 -23.64
C ALA A 347 -4.94 3.11 -23.01
N VAL A 348 -4.76 2.19 -22.05
CA VAL A 348 -3.48 1.92 -21.39
C VAL A 348 -2.83 0.71 -22.04
N ASP A 349 -1.95 0.95 -23.00
CA ASP A 349 -1.24 -0.11 -23.72
C ASP A 349 0.16 0.36 -24.13
N ASN A 350 0.94 -0.53 -24.73
CA ASN A 350 2.31 -0.25 -25.15
C ASN A 350 2.42 0.71 -26.36
N GLN A 351 1.32 0.97 -27.08
CA GLN A 351 1.30 1.96 -28.17
C GLN A 351 1.10 3.37 -27.62
N ASN A 352 0.35 3.46 -26.54
CA ASN A 352 0.11 4.68 -25.81
C ASN A 352 1.20 4.96 -24.79
N PHE A 353 1.80 3.95 -24.16
CA PHE A 353 2.80 4.11 -23.11
C PHE A 353 4.03 3.25 -23.42
N ILE A 354 5.25 3.80 -23.31
CA ILE A 354 6.47 3.04 -23.62
C ILE A 354 6.63 1.89 -22.62
N ASP A 355 6.81 0.66 -23.14
CA ASP A 355 7.07 -0.51 -22.30
C ASP A 355 8.43 -0.39 -21.62
N THR A 356 8.42 -0.13 -20.32
CA THR A 356 9.64 -0.09 -19.51
C THR A 356 9.91 -1.40 -18.80
N TRP A 357 8.99 -2.38 -18.90
CA TRP A 357 9.05 -3.62 -18.14
C TRP A 357 8.42 -4.80 -18.91
N HIS A 358 9.16 -5.26 -19.93
CA HIS A 358 8.68 -6.25 -20.88
C HIS A 358 8.19 -7.54 -20.20
N GLY A 359 6.97 -7.96 -20.51
CA GLY A 359 6.38 -9.24 -20.07
C GLY A 359 5.78 -9.22 -18.65
N MET A 360 5.78 -8.09 -17.96
CA MET A 360 5.12 -7.94 -16.66
C MET A 360 3.79 -7.19 -16.81
N PRO A 361 2.72 -7.61 -16.11
CA PRO A 361 1.49 -6.83 -16.05
C PRO A 361 1.76 -5.44 -15.47
N LYS A 362 1.39 -4.40 -16.22
CA LYS A 362 1.56 -3.00 -15.80
C LYS A 362 0.23 -2.35 -15.45
N SER A 363 0.32 -1.18 -14.85
CA SER A 363 -0.79 -0.22 -14.73
C SER A 363 -0.29 1.19 -14.97
N CYS A 364 -1.22 2.07 -15.28
CA CYS A 364 -1.00 3.50 -15.41
C CYS A 364 -1.74 4.23 -14.29
N ALA A 365 -1.06 5.16 -13.63
CA ALA A 365 -1.64 6.18 -12.76
C ALA A 365 -1.44 7.55 -13.40
N VAL A 366 -2.48 8.37 -13.38
CA VAL A 366 -2.44 9.77 -13.82
C VAL A 366 -3.00 10.65 -12.70
N LEU A 367 -2.20 11.61 -12.24
CA LEU A 367 -2.62 12.68 -11.34
C LEU A 367 -2.51 14.03 -12.05
N TYR A 368 -3.54 14.86 -11.95
CA TYR A 368 -3.58 16.17 -12.59
C TYR A 368 -4.44 17.14 -11.79
N SER A 369 -4.22 18.45 -11.99
CA SER A 369 -5.09 19.49 -11.41
C SER A 369 -6.01 20.08 -12.47
N GLN A 370 -7.27 20.29 -12.11
CA GLN A 370 -8.20 21.11 -12.88
C GLN A 370 -9.19 21.78 -11.92
N ASN A 371 -9.36 23.09 -12.04
CA ASN A 371 -10.24 23.90 -11.18
C ASN A 371 -9.93 23.69 -9.69
N ASP A 372 -8.64 23.73 -9.31
CA ASP A 372 -8.13 23.53 -7.94
C ASP A 372 -8.46 22.16 -7.30
N ILE A 373 -9.01 21.22 -8.08
CA ILE A 373 -9.23 19.83 -7.68
C ILE A 373 -8.07 18.98 -8.21
N ILE A 374 -7.64 18.01 -7.39
CA ILE A 374 -6.61 17.04 -7.73
C ILE A 374 -7.35 15.78 -8.14
N LYS A 375 -7.10 15.33 -9.37
CA LYS A 375 -7.84 14.26 -9.99
C LYS A 375 -6.90 13.08 -10.24
N GLY A 376 -7.26 11.92 -9.72
CA GLY A 376 -6.56 10.66 -9.88
C GLY A 376 -7.31 9.73 -10.82
N ARG A 377 -6.60 9.15 -11.78
CA ARG A 377 -7.07 8.03 -12.62
C ARG A 377 -6.08 6.89 -12.60
N TRP A 378 -6.59 5.68 -12.54
CA TRP A 378 -5.78 4.48 -12.59
C TRP A 378 -6.45 3.43 -13.46
N ALA A 379 -5.65 2.71 -14.23
CA ALA A 379 -6.10 1.60 -15.05
C ALA A 379 -4.98 0.58 -15.25
N ARG A 380 -5.34 -0.71 -15.36
CA ARG A 380 -4.39 -1.76 -15.76
C ARG A 380 -4.06 -1.64 -17.24
N GLU A 381 -2.94 -2.25 -17.62
CA GLU A 381 -2.65 -2.49 -19.03
C GLU A 381 -3.82 -3.22 -19.71
N LEU A 382 -4.10 -2.83 -20.95
CA LEU A 382 -5.25 -3.22 -21.77
C LEU A 382 -6.61 -2.75 -21.23
N SER A 383 -6.62 -1.81 -20.28
CA SER A 383 -7.83 -1.11 -19.81
C SER A 383 -7.81 0.36 -20.26
N VAL A 384 -8.70 1.18 -19.69
CA VAL A 384 -8.90 2.58 -20.13
C VAL A 384 -8.83 3.53 -18.92
N LEU A 385 -8.16 4.66 -19.10
CA LEU A 385 -8.23 5.81 -18.20
C LEU A 385 -9.48 6.63 -18.52
N HIS A 386 -10.43 6.66 -17.59
CA HIS A 386 -11.73 7.30 -17.78
C HIS A 386 -11.72 8.79 -17.36
N PHE A 387 -11.18 9.67 -18.21
CA PHE A 387 -11.20 11.13 -17.95
C PHE A 387 -12.59 11.74 -18.13
N GLU A 388 -13.45 11.09 -18.90
CA GLU A 388 -14.83 11.51 -19.15
C GLU A 388 -15.75 11.43 -17.91
N HIS A 389 -15.37 10.70 -16.87
CA HIS A 389 -16.12 10.68 -15.60
C HIS A 389 -15.89 11.94 -14.73
N ASP A 390 -15.17 12.94 -15.24
CA ASP A 390 -14.86 14.12 -14.47
C ASP A 390 -16.08 14.95 -14.11
N ILE A 391 -16.22 15.22 -12.81
CA ILE A 391 -17.06 16.29 -12.31
C ILE A 391 -16.31 17.60 -12.52
N LEU A 392 -16.90 18.49 -13.32
CA LEU A 392 -16.26 19.73 -13.73
C LEU A 392 -16.59 20.88 -12.78
N HIS A 393 -17.81 20.87 -12.22
CA HIS A 393 -18.32 21.96 -11.41
C HIS A 393 -19.54 21.51 -10.59
N LEU A 394 -19.64 22.02 -9.36
CA LEU A 394 -20.72 21.76 -8.40
C LEU A 394 -21.14 23.07 -7.72
N LYS A 395 -22.38 23.50 -7.97
CA LYS A 395 -23.01 24.63 -7.28
C LYS A 395 -24.16 24.16 -6.40
N HIS A 396 -24.27 24.71 -5.20
CA HIS A 396 -25.41 24.49 -4.31
C HIS A 396 -25.88 25.81 -3.73
N GLY A 397 -27.16 26.15 -3.95
CA GLY A 397 -27.70 27.45 -3.52
C GLY A 397 -26.96 28.65 -4.12
N GLY A 398 -26.48 28.51 -5.36
CA GLY A 398 -25.73 29.55 -6.07
C GLY A 398 -24.25 29.69 -5.71
N LYS A 399 -23.74 28.94 -4.71
CA LYS A 399 -22.31 28.93 -4.34
C LYS A 399 -21.61 27.72 -4.94
N GLU A 400 -20.44 27.95 -5.52
CA GLU A 400 -19.54 26.86 -5.89
C GLU A 400 -18.99 26.23 -4.63
N ILE A 401 -19.16 24.92 -4.49
CA ILE A 401 -18.80 24.22 -3.26
C ILE A 401 -17.84 23.07 -3.50
N LEU A 402 -17.46 22.77 -4.75
CA LEU A 402 -16.66 21.59 -5.09
C LEU A 402 -15.35 21.54 -4.30
N THR A 403 -15.25 20.55 -3.43
CA THR A 403 -14.08 20.16 -2.66
C THR A 403 -13.59 18.80 -3.14
N GLN A 404 -12.37 18.41 -2.74
CA GLN A 404 -11.85 17.06 -3.02
C GLN A 404 -12.78 15.94 -2.55
N ARG A 405 -13.42 16.14 -1.39
CA ARG A 405 -14.32 15.15 -0.79
C ARG A 405 -15.58 14.95 -1.61
N GLN A 406 -16.25 16.05 -1.97
CA GLN A 406 -17.46 15.96 -2.79
C GLN A 406 -17.13 15.47 -4.19
N TYR A 407 -15.99 15.87 -4.77
CA TYR A 407 -15.54 15.33 -6.05
C TYR A 407 -15.42 13.80 -5.98
N LEU A 408 -14.74 13.27 -4.95
CA LEU A 408 -14.60 11.83 -4.76
C LEU A 408 -15.96 11.13 -4.58
N ASP A 409 -16.83 11.66 -3.73
CA ASP A 409 -18.14 11.07 -3.44
C ASP A 409 -19.04 11.06 -4.69
N LEU A 410 -19.07 12.15 -5.46
CA LEU A 410 -19.82 12.24 -6.72
C LEU A 410 -19.22 11.37 -7.83
N LEU A 411 -17.89 11.32 -7.93
CA LEU A 411 -17.20 10.46 -8.89
C LEU A 411 -17.54 8.98 -8.63
N LYS A 412 -17.42 8.51 -7.38
CA LYS A 412 -17.81 7.15 -6.99
C LYS A 412 -19.27 6.89 -7.33
N ALA A 413 -20.15 7.82 -6.99
CA ALA A 413 -21.56 7.66 -7.27
C ALA A 413 -21.86 7.60 -8.78
N SER A 414 -21.19 8.40 -9.61
CA SER A 414 -21.39 8.39 -11.07
C SER A 414 -21.13 7.02 -11.70
N VAL A 415 -20.26 6.22 -11.09
CA VAL A 415 -19.89 4.88 -11.56
C VAL A 415 -20.66 3.76 -10.84
N GLU A 416 -20.81 3.86 -9.51
CA GLU A 416 -21.36 2.78 -8.68
C GLU A 416 -22.87 2.91 -8.41
N MET A 417 -23.39 4.13 -8.36
CA MET A 417 -24.74 4.42 -7.87
C MET A 417 -25.52 5.24 -8.90
N PRO A 418 -26.46 4.65 -9.66
CA PRO A 418 -27.19 5.37 -10.70
C PRO A 418 -28.04 6.53 -10.16
N ARG A 419 -28.26 6.59 -8.83
CA ARG A 419 -29.03 7.64 -8.16
C ARG A 419 -28.33 8.10 -6.88
N VAL A 420 -28.24 9.41 -6.71
CA VAL A 420 -27.70 10.05 -5.48
C VAL A 420 -28.76 10.99 -4.94
N ASN A 421 -29.14 10.83 -3.68
CA ASN A 421 -30.00 11.81 -3.02
C ASN A 421 -29.19 13.09 -2.80
N ILE A 422 -29.70 14.21 -3.30
CA ILE A 422 -29.10 15.53 -3.13
C ILE A 422 -29.71 16.18 -1.88
N SER A 423 -28.90 16.29 -0.85
CA SER A 423 -29.20 16.93 0.44
C SER A 423 -28.00 17.75 0.94
N ASN A 424 -28.23 18.71 1.82
CA ASN A 424 -27.16 19.38 2.57
C ASN A 424 -26.14 18.41 3.18
N LEU A 425 -26.60 17.28 3.72
CA LEU A 425 -25.71 16.27 4.27
C LEU A 425 -24.77 15.68 3.21
N THR A 426 -25.33 15.30 2.06
CA THR A 426 -24.58 14.66 0.97
C THR A 426 -23.71 15.63 0.16
N VAL A 427 -24.12 16.89 0.04
CA VAL A 427 -23.46 17.86 -0.84
C VAL A 427 -22.63 18.87 -0.06
N VAL A 428 -23.06 19.32 1.11
CA VAL A 428 -22.33 20.33 1.92
C VAL A 428 -21.57 19.70 3.10
N GLY A 429 -21.79 18.41 3.36
CA GLY A 429 -21.16 17.68 4.47
C GLY A 429 -21.85 17.92 5.82
N GLY A 430 -23.12 18.33 5.79
CA GLY A 430 -23.94 18.54 6.99
C GLY A 430 -24.48 19.97 7.13
N ASP A 431 -25.55 20.10 7.91
CA ASP A 431 -26.30 21.35 8.06
C ASP A 431 -25.61 22.43 8.90
N GLU A 432 -24.64 22.07 9.75
CA GLU A 432 -23.99 23.04 10.66
C GLU A 432 -23.18 24.11 9.93
N LYS A 433 -22.78 23.83 8.69
CA LYS A 433 -22.03 24.75 7.83
C LYS A 433 -22.92 25.52 6.86
N ASP A 434 -24.23 25.33 6.95
CA ASP A 434 -25.19 25.95 6.06
C ASP A 434 -25.83 27.21 6.66
N PRO A 435 -25.52 28.42 6.16
CA PRO A 435 -26.17 29.67 6.60
C PRO A 435 -27.66 29.78 6.20
N GLN A 436 -28.20 28.81 5.45
CA GLN A 436 -29.58 28.78 4.96
C GLN A 436 -30.22 27.39 5.14
N LYS A 437 -30.01 26.77 6.31
CA LYS A 437 -30.42 25.40 6.67
C LYS A 437 -31.90 25.03 6.42
N GLU A 438 -32.78 26.01 6.25
CA GLU A 438 -34.23 25.80 6.04
C GLU A 438 -34.72 26.16 4.64
N VAL A 439 -33.83 26.64 3.76
CA VAL A 439 -34.18 26.99 2.39
C VAL A 439 -33.79 25.84 1.48
N ARG A 440 -34.76 25.22 0.82
CA ARG A 440 -34.48 24.22 -0.22
C ARG A 440 -33.65 24.84 -1.32
N LYS A 441 -32.49 24.25 -1.58
CA LYS A 441 -31.57 24.74 -2.60
C LYS A 441 -31.61 23.93 -3.86
N THR A 442 -31.18 24.57 -4.93
CA THR A 442 -30.89 23.87 -6.18
C THR A 442 -29.41 23.50 -6.20
N CYS A 443 -29.13 22.23 -6.49
CA CYS A 443 -27.81 21.72 -6.80
C CYS A 443 -27.65 21.67 -8.32
N VAL A 444 -26.61 22.30 -8.85
CA VAL A 444 -26.27 22.26 -10.28
C VAL A 444 -24.93 21.57 -10.44
N ILE A 445 -24.92 20.49 -11.22
CA ILE A 445 -23.73 19.66 -11.45
C ILE A 445 -23.42 19.69 -12.94
N ARG A 446 -22.16 19.95 -13.28
CA ARG A 446 -21.64 19.80 -14.64
C ARG A 446 -20.66 18.64 -14.71
N TYR A 447 -20.90 17.74 -15.64
CA TYR A 447 -20.13 16.52 -15.84
C TYR A 447 -20.13 16.12 -17.31
N ARG A 448 -19.31 15.14 -17.69
CA ARG A 448 -19.34 14.52 -19.01
C ARG A 448 -19.86 13.09 -18.91
N LEU A 449 -20.47 12.62 -19.98
CA LEU A 449 -20.89 11.21 -20.08
C LEU A 449 -19.79 10.36 -20.71
N PRO A 450 -19.78 9.05 -20.43
CA PRO A 450 -18.93 8.10 -21.13
C PRO A 450 -18.98 8.27 -22.65
N ASN A 451 -17.84 8.57 -23.28
CA ASN A 451 -17.73 8.79 -24.73
C ASN A 451 -18.52 9.98 -25.30
N ASP A 452 -18.93 10.92 -24.45
CA ASP A 452 -19.59 12.16 -24.87
C ASP A 452 -18.68 13.36 -24.67
N ARG A 453 -18.52 14.17 -25.72
CA ARG A 453 -17.75 15.43 -25.67
C ARG A 453 -18.56 16.57 -25.07
N GLU A 454 -19.88 16.45 -25.03
CA GLU A 454 -20.75 17.48 -24.49
C GLU A 454 -20.70 17.50 -22.95
N ILE A 455 -20.69 18.71 -22.40
CA ILE A 455 -20.83 18.92 -20.96
C ILE A 455 -22.32 18.90 -20.64
N HIS A 456 -22.72 17.92 -19.84
CA HIS A 456 -24.07 17.82 -19.32
C HIS A 456 -24.21 18.69 -18.07
N GLU A 457 -25.30 19.42 -17.98
CA GLU A 457 -25.69 20.16 -16.79
C GLU A 457 -27.00 19.58 -16.27
N GLU A 458 -26.99 19.18 -15.00
CA GLU A 458 -28.19 18.70 -14.31
C GLU A 458 -28.47 19.61 -13.11
N SER A 459 -29.74 19.95 -12.94
CA SER A 459 -30.24 20.82 -11.88
C SER A 459 -31.24 20.05 -11.03
N VAL A 460 -30.88 19.81 -9.77
CA VAL A 460 -31.63 18.96 -8.84
C VAL A 460 -31.98 19.77 -7.61
N LEU A 461 -33.28 19.86 -7.31
CA LEU A 461 -33.75 20.46 -6.07
C LEU A 461 -33.39 19.54 -4.88
N GLU A 462 -32.98 20.15 -3.77
CA GLU A 462 -32.68 19.46 -2.52
C GLU A 462 -33.86 18.58 -2.07
N GLY A 463 -33.53 17.36 -1.64
CA GLY A 463 -34.46 16.29 -1.32
C GLY A 463 -34.76 15.34 -2.48
N ASN A 464 -34.37 15.69 -3.71
CA ASN A 464 -34.55 14.84 -4.89
C ASN A 464 -33.28 14.04 -5.23
N TYR A 465 -33.44 13.09 -6.15
CA TYR A 465 -32.34 12.28 -6.65
C TYR A 465 -31.73 12.88 -7.91
N LEU A 466 -30.42 13.05 -7.92
CA LEU A 466 -29.64 13.11 -9.15
C LEU A 466 -29.62 11.72 -9.76
N VAL A 467 -30.05 11.61 -11.01
CA VAL A 467 -29.96 10.37 -11.79
C VAL A 467 -28.87 10.56 -12.83
N TRP A 468 -27.78 9.82 -12.69
CA TRP A 468 -26.74 9.84 -13.72
C TRP A 468 -27.31 9.24 -15.00
N ARG A 469 -27.26 9.99 -16.10
CA ARG A 469 -27.63 9.44 -17.40
C ARG A 469 -26.62 8.33 -17.71
N ARG A 470 -27.11 7.11 -18.00
CA ARG A 470 -26.27 6.03 -18.51
C ARG A 470 -26.27 6.10 -20.02
N CYS A 471 -25.11 5.86 -20.62
CA CYS A 471 -25.01 5.50 -22.03
C CYS A 471 -25.59 4.10 -22.25
#